data_AF-A0A069PLA2-F1
#
_entry.id   AF-A0A069PLA2-F1
#
_cell.length_a   1.000
_cell.length_b   1.000
_cell.length_c   1.000
_cell.angle_alpha   90.00
_cell.angle_beta   90.00
_cell.angle_gamma   90.00
#
_symmetry.space_group_name_H-M   'P 1'
#
loop_
_entity.id
_entity.type
_entity.pdbx_description
1 polymer ?
#
loop_
_entity_poly.entity_id
_entity_poly.type
_entity_poly.pdbx_seq_one_letter_code
_entity_poly.pdbx_strand_id
1 'polypeptide(L)'
;MQFPIDRICCNAHRARIGLACDPDRRFACATHQLSLLCANEPHKVEAFLQPLFGPIPADVLLAACRSLNIVSEWTAGAALYCAARPTKDERRNFFEYLRHYLSDAEYEALYARHDAQWHQLRARRAPRPK
;
A
#
# COMPACT_ATOMS: atom_id res chain seq x y z
N MET A 1 -0.33 -5.41 16.35
CA MET A 1 -0.13 -6.50 15.36
C MET A 1 0.63 -5.91 14.18
N GLN A 2 1.65 -6.59 13.64
CA GLN A 2 2.48 -6.03 12.56
C GLN A 2 2.49 -6.99 11.37
N PHE A 3 2.07 -6.53 10.19
CA PHE A 3 2.19 -7.30 8.96
C PHE A 3 3.64 -7.16 8.45
N PRO A 4 4.41 -8.25 8.34
CA PRO A 4 5.72 -8.20 7.73
C PRO A 4 5.61 -7.78 6.26
N ILE A 5 6.61 -7.08 5.75
CA ILE A 5 6.69 -6.57 4.35
C ILE A 5 6.56 -7.71 3.32
N ASP A 6 6.87 -8.93 3.75
CA ASP A 6 7.05 -10.14 2.96
C ASP A 6 6.00 -11.23 3.24
N ARG A 7 5.03 -11.06 4.17
CA ARG A 7 4.20 -12.18 4.64
C ARG A 7 2.70 -12.01 4.55
N ILE A 8 2.14 -13.08 4.02
CA ILE A 8 0.74 -13.44 3.85
C ILE A 8 -0.05 -13.26 5.17
N CYS A 9 0.49 -13.52 6.37
CA CYS A 9 -0.27 -13.47 7.63
C CYS A 9 0.42 -12.61 8.70
N CYS A 10 -0.39 -11.91 9.51
CA CYS A 10 0.02 -11.16 10.71
C CYS A 10 0.80 -11.99 11.75
N ASN A 11 0.75 -13.32 11.69
CA ASN A 11 1.56 -14.23 12.48
C ASN A 11 2.55 -14.99 11.57
N ALA A 12 3.81 -14.57 11.59
CA ALA A 12 4.87 -15.15 10.78
C ALA A 12 5.16 -16.63 11.11
N HIS A 13 4.95 -17.06 12.36
CA HIS A 13 5.11 -18.46 12.76
C HIS A 13 4.05 -19.35 12.11
N ARG A 14 2.77 -18.93 12.16
CA ARG A 14 1.67 -19.65 11.49
C ARG A 14 1.89 -19.75 9.99
N ALA A 15 2.32 -18.66 9.35
CA ALA A 15 2.66 -18.68 7.93
C ALA A 15 3.80 -19.68 7.62
N ARG A 16 4.82 -19.75 8.48
CA ARG A 16 5.97 -20.66 8.31
C ARG A 16 5.57 -22.14 8.35
N ILE A 17 4.56 -22.50 9.14
CA ILE A 17 4.08 -23.89 9.28
C ILE A 17 2.86 -24.20 8.39
N GLY A 18 2.58 -23.38 7.37
CA GLY A 18 1.48 -23.62 6.43
C GLY A 18 0.08 -23.32 6.98
N LEU A 19 -0.04 -22.67 8.14
CA LEU A 19 -1.30 -22.30 8.78
C LEU A 19 -1.64 -20.81 8.63
N ALA A 20 -1.19 -20.20 7.52
CA ALA A 20 -1.55 -18.85 7.18
C ALA A 20 -3.08 -18.71 7.08
N CYS A 21 -3.62 -17.59 7.56
CA CYS A 21 -5.03 -17.30 7.39
C CYS A 21 -5.40 -17.21 5.90
N ASP A 22 -6.64 -17.58 5.56
CA ASP A 22 -7.21 -17.36 4.23
C ASP A 22 -7.26 -15.85 3.88
N PRO A 23 -7.38 -15.49 2.59
CA PRO A 23 -7.41 -14.08 2.16
C PRO A 23 -8.42 -13.21 2.93
N ASP A 24 -9.64 -13.71 3.17
CA ASP A 24 -10.71 -12.92 3.78
C ASP A 24 -10.41 -12.60 5.24
N ARG A 25 -9.95 -13.59 6.01
CA ARG A 25 -9.51 -13.38 7.40
C ARG A 25 -8.34 -12.42 7.49
N ARG A 26 -7.43 -12.44 6.52
CA ARG A 26 -6.29 -11.52 6.47
C ARG A 26 -6.73 -10.09 6.24
N PHE A 27 -7.64 -9.89 5.28
CA PHE A 27 -8.19 -8.57 4.99
C PHE A 27 -9.03 -8.03 6.15
N ALA A 28 -9.88 -8.86 6.77
CA ALA A 28 -10.65 -8.46 7.95
C ALA A 28 -9.74 -8.03 9.11
N CYS A 29 -8.67 -8.79 9.34
CA CYS A 29 -7.67 -8.50 10.36
C CYS A 29 -6.89 -7.20 10.08
N ALA A 30 -6.48 -6.97 8.83
CA ALA A 30 -5.82 -5.74 8.42
C ALA A 30 -6.75 -4.52 8.57
N THR A 31 -8.01 -4.64 8.16
CA THR A 31 -9.02 -3.57 8.24
C THR A 31 -9.36 -3.22 9.69
N HIS A 32 -9.49 -4.22 10.56
CA HIS A 32 -9.68 -3.99 11.99
C HIS A 32 -8.47 -3.28 12.62
N GLN A 33 -7.24 -3.69 12.28
CA GLN A 33 -6.05 -3.01 12.79
C GLN A 33 -5.93 -1.59 12.23
N LEU A 34 -6.31 -1.35 10.98
CA LEU A 34 -6.38 -0.01 10.40
C LEU A 34 -7.35 0.89 11.17
N SER A 35 -8.55 0.42 11.49
CA SER A 35 -9.52 1.22 12.24
C SER A 35 -9.00 1.59 13.62
N LEU A 36 -8.33 0.66 14.31
CA LEU A 36 -7.67 0.92 15.59
C LEU A 36 -6.55 1.97 15.45
N LEU A 37 -5.73 1.88 14.40
CA LEU A 37 -4.67 2.87 14.16
C LEU A 37 -5.24 4.24 13.82
N CYS A 38 -6.30 4.33 13.02
CA CYS A 38 -6.96 5.60 12.71
C CYS A 38 -7.46 6.29 13.99
N ALA A 39 -8.03 5.51 14.93
CA ALA A 39 -8.56 6.05 16.17
C ALA A 39 -7.48 6.45 17.19
N ASN A 40 -6.39 5.70 17.27
CA ASN A 40 -5.43 5.83 18.39
C ASN A 40 -4.05 6.36 17.97
N GLU A 41 -3.59 6.05 16.76
CA GLU A 41 -2.22 6.32 16.29
C GLU A 41 -2.18 6.66 14.79
N PRO A 42 -2.86 7.74 14.34
CA PRO A 42 -3.05 8.04 12.90
C PRO A 42 -1.73 8.19 12.14
N HIS A 43 -0.69 8.70 12.80
CA HIS A 43 0.66 8.83 12.24
C HIS A 43 1.31 7.49 11.83
N LYS A 44 0.77 6.34 12.26
CA LYS A 44 1.27 5.00 11.88
C LYS A 44 0.51 4.36 10.71
N VAL A 45 -0.58 4.98 10.25
CA VAL A 45 -1.46 4.41 9.22
C VAL A 45 -0.71 4.16 7.91
N GLU A 46 0.04 5.15 7.40
CA GLU A 46 0.81 5.01 6.16
C GLU A 46 1.84 3.87 6.24
N ALA A 47 2.60 3.81 7.34
CA ALA A 47 3.60 2.77 7.56
C ALA A 47 2.97 1.37 7.65
N PHE A 48 1.75 1.27 8.19
CA PHE A 48 1.00 0.03 8.27
C PHE A 48 0.38 -0.38 6.93
N LEU A 49 -0.05 0.57 6.10
CA LEU A 49 -0.63 0.32 4.78
C LEU A 49 0.41 -0.22 3.80
N GLN A 50 1.65 0.28 3.85
CA GLN A 50 2.69 -0.05 2.88
C GLN A 50 2.89 -1.57 2.64
N PRO A 51 3.05 -2.42 3.67
CA PRO A 51 3.21 -3.86 3.46
C PRO A 51 1.95 -4.57 2.92
N LEU A 52 0.76 -3.94 2.96
CA LEU A 52 -0.49 -4.56 2.54
C LEU A 52 -0.69 -4.58 1.01
N PHE A 53 -0.07 -3.67 0.27
CA PHE A 53 -0.16 -3.61 -1.20
C PHE A 53 0.45 -4.83 -1.92
N GLY A 54 1.28 -5.62 -1.24
CA GLY A 54 1.78 -6.89 -1.76
C GLY A 54 0.70 -7.99 -1.75
N PRO A 55 0.20 -8.39 -0.57
CA PRO A 55 -0.73 -9.51 -0.44
C PRO A 55 -2.21 -9.18 -0.66
N ILE A 56 -2.62 -7.91 -0.69
CA ILE A 56 -4.02 -7.50 -0.83
C ILE A 56 -4.16 -6.61 -2.08
N PRO A 57 -5.15 -6.87 -2.96
CA PRO A 57 -5.43 -6.01 -4.11
C PRO A 57 -5.65 -4.55 -3.70
N ALA A 58 -5.12 -3.62 -4.50
CA ALA A 58 -5.12 -2.21 -4.14
C ALA A 58 -6.55 -1.61 -4.15
N ASP A 59 -7.45 -2.08 -5.02
CA ASP A 59 -8.86 -1.67 -5.05
C ASP A 59 -9.63 -2.11 -3.79
N VAL A 60 -9.36 -3.33 -3.31
CA VAL A 60 -9.93 -3.86 -2.07
C VAL A 60 -9.44 -3.04 -0.87
N LEU A 61 -8.14 -2.70 -0.83
CA LEU A 61 -7.60 -1.78 0.18
C LEU A 61 -8.21 -0.39 0.09
N LEU A 62 -8.44 0.13 -1.12
CA LEU A 62 -9.05 1.44 -1.34
C LEU A 62 -10.47 1.49 -0.75
N ALA A 63 -11.27 0.44 -0.95
CA ALA A 63 -12.61 0.35 -0.39
C ALA A 63 -12.59 0.43 1.15
N ALA A 64 -11.67 -0.29 1.81
CA ALA A 64 -11.49 -0.19 3.26
C ALA A 64 -11.06 1.23 3.67
N CYS A 65 -10.09 1.81 2.98
CA CYS A 65 -9.58 3.15 3.28
C CYS A 65 -10.64 4.25 3.09
N ARG A 66 -11.54 4.11 2.11
CA ARG A 66 -12.71 4.98 1.95
C ARG A 66 -13.64 4.90 3.16
N SER A 67 -13.95 3.70 3.64
CA SER A 67 -14.81 3.53 4.82
C SER A 67 -14.24 4.15 6.10
N LEU A 68 -12.91 4.33 6.15
CA LEU A 68 -12.19 4.92 7.26
C LEU A 68 -11.78 6.39 7.01
N ASN A 69 -12.16 6.98 5.87
CA ASN A 69 -11.78 8.34 5.44
C ASN A 69 -10.24 8.59 5.37
N ILE A 70 -9.46 7.57 5.01
CA ILE A 70 -7.98 7.61 4.90
C ILE A 70 -7.49 7.39 3.46
N VAL A 71 -8.23 7.93 2.48
CA VAL A 71 -7.89 7.80 1.05
C VAL A 71 -6.56 8.49 0.72
N SER A 72 -6.22 9.56 1.44
CA SER A 72 -4.97 10.30 1.24
C SER A 72 -3.75 9.43 1.55
N GLU A 73 -3.79 8.71 2.67
CA GLU A 73 -2.77 7.78 3.16
C GLU A 73 -2.66 6.57 2.23
N TRP A 74 -3.80 6.05 1.77
CA TRP A 74 -3.82 5.00 0.74
C TRP A 74 -3.13 5.47 -0.55
N THR A 75 -3.41 6.70 -0.99
CA THR A 75 -2.83 7.25 -2.22
C THR A 75 -1.31 7.39 -2.09
N ALA A 76 -0.82 7.82 -0.92
CA ALA A 76 0.61 7.90 -0.64
C ALA A 76 1.28 6.51 -0.69
N GLY A 77 0.67 5.50 -0.06
CA GLY A 77 1.17 4.13 -0.09
C GLY A 77 1.15 3.50 -1.49
N ALA A 78 0.06 3.70 -2.24
CA ALA A 78 -0.08 3.22 -3.62
C ALA A 78 0.97 3.85 -4.55
N ALA A 79 1.19 5.16 -4.41
CA ALA A 79 2.23 5.89 -5.14
C ALA A 79 3.62 5.33 -4.86
N LEU A 80 3.98 5.12 -3.59
CA LEU A 80 5.28 4.56 -3.19
C LEU A 80 5.45 3.12 -3.69
N TYR A 81 4.41 2.30 -3.53
CA TYR A 81 4.40 0.91 -4.01
C TYR A 81 4.61 0.83 -5.53
N CYS A 82 3.92 1.66 -6.30
CA CYS A 82 4.09 1.77 -7.75
C CYS A 82 5.48 2.29 -8.12
N ALA A 83 5.96 3.36 -7.47
CA ALA A 83 7.25 3.96 -7.77
C ALA A 83 8.44 3.01 -7.55
N ALA A 84 8.29 2.04 -6.63
CA ALA A 84 9.28 1.00 -6.35
C ALA A 84 9.38 -0.08 -7.44
N ARG A 85 8.36 -0.21 -8.33
CA ARG A 85 8.37 -1.20 -9.42
C ARG A 85 9.49 -0.91 -10.42
N PRO A 86 10.23 -1.94 -10.87
CA PRO A 86 11.39 -1.75 -11.74
C PRO A 86 10.99 -1.27 -13.14
N THR A 87 9.96 -1.84 -13.75
CA THR A 87 9.66 -1.62 -15.17
C THR A 87 8.56 -0.59 -15.41
N LYS A 88 8.64 0.12 -16.54
CA LYS A 88 7.61 1.09 -16.97
C LYS A 88 6.26 0.43 -17.17
N ASP A 89 6.25 -0.78 -17.72
CA ASP A 89 5.03 -1.53 -17.98
C ASP A 89 4.34 -1.95 -16.67
N GLU A 90 5.07 -2.42 -15.65
CA GLU A 90 4.46 -2.72 -14.34
C GLU A 90 3.79 -1.50 -13.72
N ARG A 91 4.41 -0.32 -13.84
CA ARG A 91 3.83 0.93 -13.33
C ARG A 91 2.60 1.32 -14.14
N ARG A 92 2.67 1.27 -15.47
CA ARG A 92 1.53 1.57 -16.35
C ARG A 92 0.34 0.65 -16.04
N ASN A 93 0.57 -0.66 -15.96
CA ASN A 93 -0.47 -1.64 -15.68
C ASN A 93 -1.13 -1.38 -14.32
N PHE A 94 -0.38 -0.95 -13.31
CA PHE A 94 -0.92 -0.59 -12.00
C PHE A 94 -1.84 0.64 -12.07
N PHE A 95 -1.44 1.68 -12.82
CA PHE A 95 -2.26 2.87 -13.05
C PHE A 95 -3.54 2.55 -13.85
N GLU A 96 -3.42 1.78 -14.93
CA GLU A 96 -4.56 1.35 -15.75
C GLU A 96 -5.57 0.56 -14.91
N TYR A 97 -5.10 -0.37 -14.08
CA TYR A 97 -5.94 -1.11 -13.16
C TYR A 97 -6.68 -0.19 -12.18
N LEU A 98 -5.99 0.78 -11.56
CA LEU A 98 -6.61 1.69 -10.58
C LEU A 98 -7.55 2.73 -11.19
N ARG A 99 -7.41 3.04 -12.49
CA ARG A 99 -8.23 4.05 -13.18
C ARG A 99 -9.73 3.77 -13.06
N HIS A 100 -10.12 2.50 -12.99
CA HIS A 100 -11.52 2.08 -12.87
C HIS A 100 -12.14 2.32 -11.49
N TYR A 101 -11.32 2.57 -10.46
CA TYR A 101 -11.76 2.67 -9.07
C TYR A 101 -11.61 4.07 -8.48
N LEU A 102 -10.84 4.93 -9.14
CA LEU A 102 -10.54 6.29 -8.70
C LEU A 102 -11.35 7.31 -9.51
N SER A 103 -11.84 8.33 -8.82
CA SER A 103 -12.27 9.57 -9.47
C SER A 103 -11.09 10.25 -10.15
N ASP A 104 -11.37 11.18 -11.08
CA ASP A 104 -10.33 11.91 -11.80
C ASP A 104 -9.40 12.67 -10.83
N ALA A 105 -9.97 13.29 -9.79
CA ALA A 105 -9.19 14.00 -8.77
C ALA A 105 -8.28 13.07 -7.96
N GLU A 106 -8.77 11.91 -7.55
CA GLU A 106 -7.94 10.91 -6.84
C GLU A 106 -6.85 10.33 -7.74
N TYR A 107 -7.16 10.12 -9.03
CA TYR A 107 -6.21 9.62 -10.01
C TYR A 107 -5.07 10.62 -10.27
N GLU A 108 -5.38 11.91 -10.44
CA GLU A 108 -4.39 12.98 -10.56
C GLU A 108 -3.52 13.09 -9.29
N ALA A 109 -4.14 13.00 -8.11
CA ALA A 109 -3.41 13.00 -6.84
C ALA A 109 -2.45 11.80 -6.71
N LEU A 110 -2.86 10.62 -7.16
CA LEU A 110 -2.00 9.44 -7.22
C LEU A 110 -0.82 9.66 -8.17
N TYR A 111 -1.09 10.20 -9.36
CA TYR A 111 -0.07 10.46 -10.36
C TYR A 111 1.00 11.43 -9.87
N ALA A 112 0.58 12.58 -9.31
CA ALA A 112 1.49 13.59 -8.76
C ALA A 112 2.36 13.01 -7.62
N ARG A 113 1.77 12.23 -6.72
CA ARG A 113 2.51 11.57 -5.63
C ARG A 113 3.49 10.52 -6.15
N HIS A 114 3.08 9.74 -7.14
CA HIS A 114 3.95 8.73 -7.76
C HIS A 114 5.17 9.38 -8.40
N ASP A 115 4.98 10.47 -9.15
CA ASP A 115 6.07 11.17 -9.82
C ASP A 115 7.13 11.68 -8.82
N ALA A 116 6.66 12.31 -7.72
CA ALA A 116 7.53 12.73 -6.64
C ALA A 116 8.31 11.57 -6.00
N GLN A 117 7.64 10.46 -5.69
CA GLN A 117 8.27 9.26 -5.11
C GLN A 117 9.26 8.61 -6.08
N TRP A 118 8.92 8.56 -7.37
CA TRP A 118 9.75 8.02 -8.43
C TRP A 118 11.09 8.77 -8.54
N HIS A 119 11.03 10.10 -8.54
CA HIS A 119 12.21 10.95 -8.55
C HIS A 119 13.03 10.80 -7.26
N GLN A 120 12.38 10.76 -6.09
CA GLN A 120 13.07 10.59 -4.81
C GLN A 120 13.83 9.26 -4.72
N LEU A 121 13.23 8.16 -5.14
CA LEU A 121 13.88 6.84 -5.13
C LEU A 121 15.09 6.77 -6.06
N ARG A 122 15.12 7.54 -7.14
CA ARG A 122 16.24 7.60 -8.09
C ARG A 122 17.32 8.57 -7.67
N ALA A 123 16.96 9.71 -7.08
CA ALA A 123 17.92 10.62 -6.48
C ALA A 123 18.73 9.91 -5.37
N ARG A 124 18.08 9.06 -4.56
CA ARG A 124 18.74 8.24 -3.53
C ARG A 124 19.65 7.14 -4.08
N ARG A 125 19.46 6.72 -5.34
CA ARG A 125 20.26 5.70 -6.02
C ARG A 125 21.43 6.29 -6.81
N ALA A 126 21.47 7.61 -6.99
CA ALA A 126 22.63 8.27 -7.61
C ALA A 126 23.85 8.14 -6.68
N PRO A 127 25.05 7.82 -7.22
CA PRO A 127 26.27 7.81 -6.40
C PRO A 127 26.47 9.20 -5.79
N ARG A 128 26.78 9.27 -4.49
CA ARG A 128 27.19 10.54 -3.88
C ARG A 128 28.43 11.06 -4.63
N PRO A 129 28.49 12.35 -4.99
CA PRO A 129 29.73 12.93 -5.49
C PRO A 129 30.81 12.72 -4.41
N LYS A 130 31.99 12.28 -4.86
CA LYS A 130 33.18 12.11 -4.02
C LYS A 130 33.74 13.47 -3.61
#